data_AF-A0A328BL00-F1
#
_entry.id   AF-A0A328BL00-F1
#
_cell.length_a   1.000
_cell.length_b   1.000
_cell.length_c   1.000
_cell.angle_alpha   90.00
_cell.angle_beta   90.00
_cell.angle_gamma   90.00
#
_symmetry.space_group_name_H-M   'P 1'
#
loop_
_entity.id
_entity.type
_entity.pdbx_description
1 polymer ?
#
loop_
_entity_poly.entity_id
_entity_poly.type
_entity_poly.pdbx_seq_one_letter_code
_entity_poly.pdbx_strand_id
1 'polypeptide(L)'
;MHLRLSFLLLSLPLLAGAQAPPDSTVTATSVVAALPAAAVPSPPAALVAAAALPDTPRVALSAPDTALAALQRLSAAAREQRGRADAKRHFRPSRAIFWGSFGAGFVTPPAFIVTANPAVLLPLGGVAVLGAVGPSPERIRASAPRPQLLRDADYQRGYVRKASNKKVSRALVGWGVGATTAMVAVTVALVALFSGGISFGG
;
A
#
# COMPACT_ATOMS: atom_id res chain seq x y z
N MET A 1 23.34 44.99 -12.32
CA MET A 1 23.02 43.90 -13.28
C MET A 1 22.47 42.68 -12.53
N HIS A 2 21.26 42.76 -11.96
CA HIS A 2 20.68 41.70 -11.11
C HIS A 2 19.51 40.93 -11.77
N LEU A 3 19.22 41.19 -13.06
CA LEU A 3 17.99 40.70 -13.70
C LEU A 3 18.12 39.37 -14.46
N ARG A 4 19.27 38.68 -14.39
CA ARG A 4 19.51 37.46 -15.20
C ARG A 4 19.44 36.13 -14.45
N LEU A 5 19.36 36.14 -13.12
CA LEU A 5 19.30 34.87 -12.35
C LEU A 5 17.87 34.37 -12.11
N SER A 6 16.85 35.23 -12.19
CA SER A 6 15.46 34.84 -11.93
C SER A 6 14.82 34.02 -13.06
N PHE A 7 15.40 34.01 -14.26
CA PHE A 7 14.83 33.29 -15.40
C PHE A 7 15.28 31.82 -15.50
N LEU A 8 16.32 31.41 -14.78
CA LEU A 8 16.87 30.04 -14.86
C LEU A 8 16.19 29.05 -13.89
N LEU A 9 15.35 29.53 -12.99
CA LEU A 9 14.50 28.70 -12.12
C LEU A 9 13.12 28.39 -12.71
N LEU A 10 12.74 29.02 -13.83
CA LEU A 10 11.46 28.78 -14.51
C LEU A 10 11.54 27.76 -15.66
N SER A 11 12.73 27.24 -15.98
CA SER A 11 12.96 26.28 -17.06
C SER A 11 13.26 24.86 -16.57
N LEU A 12 12.50 24.37 -15.59
CA LEU A 12 12.41 22.94 -15.25
C LEU A 12 11.18 22.32 -15.92
N PRO A 13 11.17 22.06 -17.25
CA PRO A 13 10.15 21.21 -17.81
C PRO A 13 10.52 19.74 -17.55
N LEU A 14 9.56 19.00 -17.01
CA LEU A 14 9.24 17.63 -17.45
C LEU A 14 10.40 16.62 -17.50
N LEU A 15 10.99 16.28 -16.35
CA LEU A 15 11.56 14.93 -16.17
C LEU A 15 10.93 14.20 -14.98
N ALA A 16 9.64 14.46 -14.75
CA ALA A 16 8.75 13.49 -14.13
C ALA A 16 8.45 12.41 -15.18
N GLY A 17 9.46 11.59 -15.48
CA GLY A 17 9.27 10.30 -16.11
C GLY A 17 8.40 9.46 -15.18
N ALA A 18 7.10 9.57 -15.36
CA ALA A 18 6.14 8.58 -14.92
C ALA A 18 6.57 7.26 -15.58
N GLN A 19 7.37 6.46 -14.88
CA GLN A 19 7.45 5.05 -15.18
C GLN A 19 6.06 4.51 -14.92
N ALA A 20 5.31 4.37 -16.01
CA ALA A 20 4.09 3.61 -16.04
C ALA A 20 4.36 2.26 -15.36
N PRO A 21 3.50 1.80 -14.44
CA PRO A 21 3.60 0.45 -13.94
C PRO A 21 3.59 -0.51 -15.15
N PRO A 22 4.41 -1.58 -15.15
CA PRO A 22 4.34 -2.57 -16.21
C PRO A 22 2.91 -3.09 -16.30
N ASP A 23 2.28 -2.83 -17.45
CA ASP A 23 1.00 -3.38 -17.85
C ASP A 23 1.09 -4.90 -17.76
N SER A 24 0.52 -5.44 -16.69
CA SER A 24 0.12 -6.84 -16.66
C SER A 24 -1.17 -6.94 -17.47
N THR A 25 -1.01 -7.08 -18.78
CA THR A 25 -2.03 -7.55 -19.70
C THR A 25 -2.42 -8.98 -19.33
N VAL A 26 -3.28 -9.12 -18.32
CA VAL A 26 -4.16 -10.29 -18.23
C VAL A 26 -5.42 -9.92 -18.98
N THR A 27 -5.46 -10.37 -20.22
CA THR A 27 -6.63 -10.37 -21.10
C THR A 27 -7.76 -11.14 -20.44
N ALA A 28 -8.60 -10.45 -19.67
CA ALA A 28 -9.88 -10.97 -19.25
C ALA A 28 -10.90 -10.56 -20.32
N THR A 29 -11.06 -11.42 -21.32
CA THR A 29 -12.16 -11.39 -22.28
C THR A 29 -13.47 -11.52 -21.50
N SER A 30 -14.10 -10.40 -21.15
CA SER A 30 -15.48 -10.39 -20.66
C SER A 30 -16.41 -10.19 -21.85
N VAL A 31 -16.91 -11.29 -22.39
CA VAL A 31 -18.11 -11.29 -23.22
C VAL A 31 -19.28 -10.91 -22.31
N VAL A 32 -19.67 -9.64 -22.34
CA VAL A 32 -20.91 -9.18 -21.71
C VAL A 32 -22.03 -9.46 -22.72
N ALA A 33 -22.63 -10.63 -22.60
CA ALA A 33 -23.94 -10.90 -23.18
C ALA A 33 -24.95 -10.01 -22.42
N ALA A 34 -25.46 -8.99 -23.11
CA ALA A 34 -26.56 -8.17 -22.63
C ALA A 34 -27.81 -9.04 -22.53
N LEU A 35 -28.19 -9.40 -21.30
CA LEU A 35 -29.48 -10.01 -21.00
C LEU A 35 -30.53 -8.89 -20.88
N PRO A 36 -31.69 -8.98 -21.55
CA PRO A 36 -32.73 -7.96 -21.48
C PRO A 36 -33.35 -7.90 -20.08
N ALA A 37 -33.53 -6.68 -19.59
CA ALA A 37 -34.19 -6.35 -18.34
C ALA A 37 -35.69 -6.72 -18.42
N ALA A 38 -36.06 -7.89 -17.89
CA ALA A 38 -37.44 -8.20 -17.60
C ALA A 38 -37.84 -7.51 -16.28
N ALA A 39 -38.86 -6.67 -16.37
CA ALA A 39 -39.48 -5.95 -15.27
C ALA A 39 -39.92 -6.91 -14.16
N VAL A 40 -39.46 -6.64 -12.93
CA VAL A 40 -39.98 -7.31 -11.71
C VAL A 40 -40.93 -6.33 -11.02
N PRO A 41 -42.22 -6.69 -10.84
CA PRO A 41 -43.20 -5.84 -10.16
C PRO A 41 -42.94 -5.75 -8.65
N SER A 42 -43.09 -4.54 -8.12
CA SER A 42 -43.03 -4.21 -6.70
C SER A 42 -44.10 -4.94 -5.89
N PRO A 43 -43.77 -5.67 -4.81
CA PRO A 43 -44.78 -6.16 -3.88
C PRO A 43 -45.28 -5.02 -2.96
N PRO A 44 -46.58 -5.03 -2.62
CA PRO A 44 -47.21 -3.97 -1.82
C PRO A 44 -46.77 -3.99 -0.36
N ALA A 45 -46.64 -2.80 0.21
CA ALA A 45 -46.51 -2.57 1.63
C ALA A 45 -47.74 -3.13 2.37
N ALA A 46 -47.53 -4.18 3.17
CA ALA A 46 -48.50 -4.66 4.14
C ALA A 46 -47.85 -4.74 5.53
N LEU A 47 -48.31 -3.85 6.40
CA LEU A 47 -48.19 -3.89 7.85
C LEU A 47 -48.76 -5.19 8.43
N VAL A 48 -48.02 -5.90 9.29
CA VAL A 48 -48.53 -6.71 10.43
C VAL A 48 -47.35 -6.88 11.41
N ALA A 49 -47.24 -6.09 12.48
CA ALA A 49 -47.77 -6.37 13.83
C ALA A 49 -47.22 -7.64 14.50
N ALA A 50 -46.45 -7.41 15.57
CA ALA A 50 -46.31 -8.18 16.81
C ALA A 50 -46.55 -9.70 16.79
N ALA A 51 -45.46 -10.44 17.06
CA ALA A 51 -45.52 -11.62 17.93
C ALA A 51 -44.26 -11.61 18.81
N ALA A 52 -44.42 -11.09 20.03
CA ALA A 52 -43.48 -11.29 21.12
C ALA A 52 -43.50 -12.79 21.48
N LEU A 53 -42.50 -13.53 21.02
CA LEU A 53 -42.25 -14.89 21.48
C LEU A 53 -41.44 -14.85 22.79
N PRO A 54 -41.70 -15.78 23.73
CA PRO A 54 -41.04 -15.85 25.03
C PRO A 54 -39.54 -16.13 24.89
N ASP A 55 -38.80 -15.59 25.86
CA ASP A 55 -37.36 -15.68 26.08
C ASP A 55 -36.81 -17.10 25.94
N THR A 56 -36.63 -17.55 24.70
CA THR A 56 -35.74 -18.66 24.42
C THR A 56 -34.35 -18.10 24.61
N PRO A 57 -33.52 -18.67 25.51
CA PRO A 57 -32.12 -18.28 25.57
C PRO A 57 -31.56 -18.54 24.18
N ARG A 58 -31.38 -17.45 23.41
CA ARG A 58 -30.54 -17.45 22.22
C ARG A 58 -29.17 -17.79 22.76
N VAL A 59 -28.89 -19.09 22.81
CA VAL A 59 -27.55 -19.61 22.79
C VAL A 59 -26.98 -19.01 21.52
N ALA A 60 -26.30 -17.88 21.69
CA ALA A 60 -25.41 -17.33 20.70
C ALA A 60 -24.32 -18.38 20.54
N LEU A 61 -24.64 -19.44 19.79
CA LEU A 61 -23.67 -20.37 19.26
C LEU A 61 -22.65 -19.48 18.61
N SER A 62 -21.51 -19.39 19.28
CA SER A 62 -20.44 -18.50 18.91
C SER A 62 -20.28 -18.60 17.39
N ALA A 63 -20.52 -17.48 16.72
CA ALA A 63 -20.39 -17.30 15.29
C ALA A 63 -18.97 -17.52 14.69
N PRO A 64 -17.86 -17.82 15.42
CA PRO A 64 -16.57 -18.07 14.78
C PRO A 64 -16.53 -19.22 13.78
N ASP A 65 -17.25 -20.32 14.04
CA ASP A 65 -17.07 -21.54 13.25
C ASP A 65 -17.88 -21.55 11.95
N THR A 66 -18.99 -20.81 11.89
CA THR A 66 -19.79 -20.69 10.65
C THR A 66 -19.02 -19.98 9.54
N ALA A 67 -18.17 -19.01 9.87
CA ALA A 67 -17.34 -18.31 8.89
C ALA A 67 -16.27 -19.23 8.27
N LEU A 68 -15.66 -20.10 9.09
CA LEU A 68 -14.69 -21.07 8.61
C LEU A 68 -15.36 -22.19 7.79
N ALA A 69 -16.50 -22.70 8.27
CA ALA A 69 -17.29 -23.70 7.55
C ALA A 69 -17.79 -23.17 6.20
N ALA A 70 -18.20 -21.91 6.12
CA ALA A 70 -18.56 -21.26 4.85
C ALA A 70 -17.35 -21.18 3.90
N LEU A 71 -16.15 -20.98 4.44
CA LEU A 71 -14.93 -20.92 3.66
C LEU A 71 -14.54 -22.30 3.11
N GLN A 72 -14.71 -23.37 3.88
CA GLN A 72 -14.40 -24.75 3.49
C GLN A 72 -15.27 -25.26 2.32
N ARG A 73 -16.44 -24.68 2.09
CA ARG A 73 -17.28 -24.97 0.91
C ARG A 73 -16.73 -24.36 -0.39
N LEU A 74 -15.74 -23.48 -0.30
CA LEU A 74 -15.10 -22.85 -1.45
C LEU A 74 -13.88 -23.64 -1.92
N SER A 75 -13.61 -23.59 -3.22
CA SER A 75 -12.36 -24.11 -3.80
C SER A 75 -11.14 -23.38 -3.21
N ALA A 76 -9.97 -24.03 -3.21
CA ALA A 76 -8.72 -23.44 -2.69
C ALA A 76 -8.39 -22.08 -3.35
N ALA A 77 -8.58 -21.98 -4.67
CA ALA A 77 -8.37 -20.73 -5.40
C ALA A 77 -9.33 -19.61 -4.96
N ALA A 78 -10.62 -19.95 -4.73
CA ALA A 78 -11.60 -19.00 -4.24
C ALA A 78 -11.29 -18.54 -2.80
N ARG A 79 -10.83 -19.45 -1.93
CA ARG A 79 -10.36 -19.12 -0.57
C ARG A 79 -9.18 -18.16 -0.61
N GLU A 80 -8.19 -18.41 -1.46
CA GLU A 80 -7.03 -17.53 -1.60
C GLU A 80 -7.41 -16.14 -2.17
N GLN A 81 -8.27 -16.10 -3.18
CA GLN A 81 -8.77 -14.84 -3.75
C GLN A 81 -9.58 -14.05 -2.72
N ARG A 82 -10.38 -14.73 -1.89
CA ARG A 82 -11.09 -14.11 -0.77
C ARG A 82 -10.12 -13.50 0.24
N GLY A 83 -9.08 -14.25 0.63
CA GLY A 83 -8.01 -13.74 1.50
C GLY A 83 -7.34 -12.47 0.93
N ARG A 84 -7.04 -12.46 -0.37
CA ARG A 84 -6.50 -11.27 -1.06
C ARG A 84 -7.45 -10.08 -1.03
N ALA A 85 -8.75 -10.31 -1.27
CA ALA A 85 -9.77 -9.25 -1.25
C ALA A 85 -9.94 -8.65 0.15
N ASP A 86 -9.97 -9.49 1.19
CA ASP A 86 -10.12 -9.05 2.57
C ASP A 86 -8.86 -8.30 3.03
N ALA A 87 -7.66 -8.77 2.70
CA ALA A 87 -6.41 -8.01 2.94
C ALA A 87 -6.40 -6.66 2.20
N LYS A 88 -6.98 -6.55 1.00
CA LYS A 88 -7.09 -5.27 0.29
C LYS A 88 -7.95 -4.27 1.07
N ARG A 89 -8.99 -4.70 1.77
CA ARG A 89 -9.90 -3.83 2.51
C ARG A 89 -9.44 -3.55 3.94
N HIS A 90 -8.95 -4.57 4.64
CA HIS A 90 -8.74 -4.50 6.09
C HIS A 90 -7.26 -4.32 6.49
N PHE A 91 -6.30 -4.81 5.70
CA PHE A 91 -4.88 -4.66 6.03
C PHE A 91 -4.41 -3.22 5.79
N ARG A 92 -3.98 -2.54 6.87
CA ARG A 92 -3.33 -1.23 6.84
C ARG A 92 -1.87 -1.36 7.32
N PRO A 93 -0.88 -1.09 6.44
CA PRO A 93 0.53 -1.06 6.85
C PRO A 93 0.78 0.00 7.93
N SER A 94 1.85 -0.19 8.72
CA SER A 94 2.28 0.81 9.71
C SER A 94 2.68 2.09 9.04
N ARG A 95 2.35 3.22 9.66
CA ARG A 95 2.98 4.50 9.31
C ARG A 95 4.50 4.46 9.54
N ALA A 96 4.95 3.70 10.55
CA ALA A 96 6.38 3.50 10.83
C ALA A 96 7.17 2.92 9.64
N ILE A 97 6.55 2.08 8.80
CA ILE A 97 7.22 1.54 7.60
C ILE A 97 7.51 2.67 6.61
N PHE A 98 6.54 3.56 6.40
CA PHE A 98 6.72 4.71 5.53
C PHE A 98 7.83 5.62 6.06
N TRP A 99 7.79 6.00 7.34
CA TRP A 99 8.78 6.91 7.93
C TRP A 99 10.18 6.29 8.01
N GLY A 100 10.28 5.00 8.32
CA GLY A 100 11.55 4.27 8.30
C GLY A 100 12.15 4.23 6.89
N SER A 101 11.35 3.91 5.88
CA SER A 101 11.81 3.94 4.48
C SER A 101 12.09 5.35 3.97
N PHE A 102 11.32 6.36 4.39
CA PHE A 102 11.59 7.77 4.09
C PHE A 102 12.94 8.22 4.66
N GLY A 103 13.20 7.95 5.94
CA GLY A 103 14.50 8.27 6.56
C GLY A 103 15.65 7.57 5.83
N ALA A 104 15.48 6.29 5.49
CA ALA A 104 16.47 5.57 4.70
C ALA A 104 16.69 6.22 3.33
N GLY A 105 15.62 6.58 2.62
CA GLY A 105 15.68 7.29 1.35
C GLY A 105 16.33 8.67 1.47
N PHE A 106 16.11 9.38 2.57
CA PHE A 106 16.67 10.72 2.78
C PHE A 106 18.19 10.70 3.04
N VAL A 107 18.68 9.71 3.78
CA VAL A 107 20.12 9.61 4.10
C VAL A 107 20.94 9.02 2.93
N THR A 108 20.29 8.30 2.02
CA THR A 108 20.97 7.59 0.92
C THR A 108 21.67 8.52 -0.10
N PRO A 109 21.02 9.55 -0.68
CA PRO A 109 21.65 10.43 -1.66
C PRO A 109 22.89 11.20 -1.19
N PRO A 110 22.92 11.84 -0.01
CA PRO A 110 24.09 12.61 0.41
C PRO A 110 25.33 11.74 0.68
N ALA A 111 25.16 10.50 1.13
CA ALA A 111 26.27 9.56 1.30
C ALA A 111 26.99 9.25 -0.03
N PHE A 112 26.24 9.23 -1.14
CA PHE A 112 26.77 8.96 -2.47
C PHE A 112 27.72 10.05 -3.00
N ILE A 113 27.50 11.29 -2.57
CA ILE A 113 28.30 12.45 -3.01
C ILE A 113 29.61 12.55 -2.20
N VAL A 114 29.58 12.18 -0.91
CA VAL A 114 30.74 12.31 -0.02
C VAL A 114 31.71 11.15 -0.16
N THR A 115 31.20 9.95 -0.42
CA THR A 115 32.03 8.77 -0.64
C THR A 115 31.87 8.32 -2.09
N ALA A 116 32.83 8.66 -2.95
CA ALA A 116 32.95 8.16 -4.34
C ALA A 116 33.25 6.64 -4.41
N ASN A 117 32.78 5.88 -3.43
CA ASN A 117 32.96 4.45 -3.31
C ASN A 117 31.66 3.76 -3.74
N PRO A 118 31.66 3.01 -4.86
CA PRO A 118 30.49 2.25 -5.30
C PRO A 118 30.06 1.18 -4.30
N ALA A 119 30.88 0.82 -3.30
CA ALA A 119 30.44 -0.04 -2.18
C ALA A 119 29.34 0.62 -1.31
N VAL A 120 29.24 1.96 -1.33
CA VAL A 120 28.17 2.71 -0.64
C VAL A 120 26.88 2.73 -1.47
N LEU A 121 26.80 1.99 -2.60
CA LEU A 121 25.53 1.62 -3.29
C LEU A 121 24.67 0.63 -2.51
N LEU A 122 25.16 0.10 -1.39
CA LEU A 122 24.43 -0.82 -0.53
C LEU A 122 23.12 -0.31 0.11
N PRO A 123 22.75 0.99 0.22
CA PRO A 123 21.48 1.36 0.82
C PRO A 123 20.27 1.13 -0.10
N LEU A 124 20.47 0.75 -1.38
CA LEU A 124 19.42 0.06 -2.15
C LEU A 124 18.93 -1.22 -1.43
N GLY A 125 19.79 -1.83 -0.61
CA GLY A 125 19.46 -2.91 0.31
C GLY A 125 18.54 -2.49 1.46
N GLY A 126 18.48 -1.22 1.87
CA GLY A 126 17.64 -0.78 2.99
C GLY A 126 16.12 -0.89 2.72
N VAL A 127 15.72 -0.64 1.47
CA VAL A 127 14.34 -0.87 1.01
C VAL A 127 14.05 -2.36 0.94
N ALA A 128 15.02 -3.15 0.46
CA ALA A 128 14.93 -4.60 0.42
C ALA A 128 14.80 -5.18 1.83
N VAL A 129 15.55 -4.71 2.83
CA VAL A 129 15.50 -5.23 4.21
C VAL A 129 14.17 -4.89 4.89
N LEU A 130 13.68 -3.64 4.80
CA LEU A 130 12.41 -3.26 5.43
C LEU A 130 11.18 -3.83 4.70
N GLY A 131 11.28 -4.05 3.39
CA GLY A 131 10.25 -4.65 2.55
C GLY A 131 10.23 -6.18 2.57
N ALA A 132 11.39 -6.84 2.70
CA ALA A 132 11.53 -8.30 2.68
C ALA A 132 11.05 -8.93 3.99
N VAL A 133 11.14 -8.21 5.12
CA VAL A 133 10.53 -8.70 6.36
C VAL A 133 9.01 -8.72 6.16
N GLY A 134 8.42 -9.91 6.21
CA GLY A 134 6.97 -10.08 6.11
C GLY A 134 6.19 -9.26 7.14
N PRO A 135 4.87 -9.06 6.94
CA PRO A 135 4.02 -8.50 7.99
C PRO A 135 4.05 -9.40 9.23
N SER A 136 4.15 -8.81 10.43
CA SER A 136 4.21 -9.61 11.66
C SER A 136 2.94 -10.45 11.85
N PRO A 137 3.04 -11.68 12.39
CA PRO A 137 1.88 -12.54 12.61
C PRO A 137 0.80 -11.89 13.48
N GLU A 138 1.22 -11.18 14.52
CA GLU A 138 0.33 -10.42 15.41
C GLU A 138 -0.46 -9.36 14.64
N ARG A 139 0.20 -8.62 13.74
CA ARG A 139 -0.46 -7.62 12.92
C ARG A 139 -1.40 -8.22 11.87
N ILE A 140 -1.03 -9.36 11.29
CA ILE A 140 -1.94 -10.08 10.39
C ILE A 140 -3.22 -10.46 11.14
N ARG A 141 -3.09 -11.03 12.35
CA ARG A 141 -4.24 -11.40 13.19
C ARG A 141 -5.08 -10.20 13.60
N ALA A 142 -4.46 -9.10 14.03
CA ALA A 142 -5.15 -7.89 14.47
C ALA A 142 -5.87 -7.15 13.33
N SER A 143 -5.40 -7.29 12.09
CA SER A 143 -5.99 -6.61 10.93
C SER A 143 -7.01 -7.46 10.17
N ALA A 144 -7.02 -8.78 10.37
CA ALA A 144 -7.97 -9.65 9.70
C ALA A 144 -9.39 -9.38 10.23
N PRO A 145 -10.41 -9.28 9.36
CA PRO A 145 -11.78 -9.02 9.79
C PRO A 145 -12.33 -10.12 10.70
N ARG A 146 -11.84 -11.35 10.51
CA ARG A 146 -12.13 -12.52 11.34
C ARG A 146 -10.85 -13.33 11.52
N PRO A 147 -10.18 -13.27 12.68
CA PRO A 147 -8.92 -13.95 12.91
C PRO A 147 -9.01 -15.47 12.72
N GLN A 148 -10.19 -16.06 12.90
CA GLN A 148 -10.41 -17.49 12.75
C GLN A 148 -10.28 -17.97 11.30
N LEU A 149 -10.53 -17.10 10.32
CA LEU A 149 -10.34 -17.42 8.89
C LEU A 149 -8.86 -17.65 8.57
N LEU A 150 -7.93 -17.10 9.36
CA LEU A 150 -6.50 -17.32 9.20
C LEU A 150 -6.07 -18.74 9.59
N ARG A 151 -6.97 -19.57 10.15
CA ARG A 151 -6.73 -21.01 10.36
C ARG A 151 -6.71 -21.78 9.04
N ASP A 152 -7.37 -21.25 8.01
CA ASP A 152 -7.36 -21.84 6.67
C ASP A 152 -6.09 -21.43 5.91
N ALA A 153 -5.27 -22.41 5.51
CA ALA A 153 -3.97 -22.18 4.92
C ALA A 153 -4.04 -21.44 3.57
N ASP A 154 -5.06 -21.71 2.75
CA ASP A 154 -5.20 -21.10 1.42
C ASP A 154 -5.67 -19.65 1.54
N TYR A 155 -6.62 -19.39 2.44
CA TYR A 155 -7.02 -18.04 2.81
C TYR A 155 -5.85 -17.23 3.38
N GLN A 156 -5.13 -17.80 4.35
CA GLN A 156 -3.99 -17.15 5.00
C GLN A 156 -2.93 -16.77 3.97
N ARG A 157 -2.59 -17.68 3.04
CA ARG A 157 -1.61 -17.44 1.96
C ARG A 157 -2.00 -16.24 1.11
N GLY A 158 -3.26 -16.18 0.67
CA GLY A 158 -3.78 -15.05 -0.10
C GLY A 158 -3.75 -13.73 0.67
N TYR A 159 -4.15 -13.77 1.94
CA TYR A 159 -4.17 -12.60 2.81
C TYR A 159 -2.75 -12.06 3.05
N VAL A 160 -1.82 -12.93 3.44
CA VAL A 160 -0.42 -12.58 3.72
C VAL A 160 0.26 -12.04 2.47
N ARG A 161 0.09 -12.67 1.30
CA ARG A 161 0.68 -12.21 0.04
C ARG A 161 0.22 -10.81 -0.35
N LYS A 162 -1.07 -10.48 -0.15
CA LYS A 162 -1.55 -9.12 -0.42
C LYS A 162 -1.08 -8.12 0.62
N ALA A 163 -0.98 -8.54 1.89
CA ALA A 163 -0.49 -7.72 2.98
C ALA A 163 1.00 -7.37 2.83
N SER A 164 1.85 -8.33 2.43
CA SER A 164 3.27 -8.09 2.15
C SER A 164 3.44 -7.12 0.99
N ASN A 165 2.72 -7.31 -0.13
CA ASN A 165 2.80 -6.41 -1.27
C ASN A 165 2.41 -4.97 -0.90
N LYS A 166 1.37 -4.78 -0.07
CA LYS A 166 1.02 -3.44 0.46
C LYS A 166 2.13 -2.84 1.32
N LYS A 167 2.80 -3.64 2.15
CA LYS A 167 3.92 -3.19 2.98
C LYS A 167 5.09 -2.74 2.11
N VAL A 168 5.45 -3.53 1.09
CA VAL A 168 6.50 -3.20 0.12
C VAL A 168 6.16 -1.93 -0.65
N SER A 169 4.93 -1.80 -1.19
CA SER A 169 4.53 -0.58 -1.90
C SER A 169 4.61 0.67 -1.01
N ARG A 170 4.23 0.56 0.27
CA ARG A 170 4.32 1.68 1.22
C ARG A 170 5.76 2.05 1.54
N ALA A 171 6.64 1.05 1.69
CA ALA A 171 8.06 1.23 1.90
C ALA A 171 8.71 1.91 0.68
N LEU A 172 8.42 1.42 -0.52
CA LEU A 172 8.93 1.97 -1.78
C LEU A 172 8.55 3.45 -1.95
N VAL A 173 7.29 3.80 -1.69
CA VAL A 173 6.82 5.20 -1.72
C VAL A 173 7.56 6.05 -0.68
N GLY A 174 7.72 5.55 0.56
CA GLY A 174 8.47 6.25 1.59
C GLY A 174 9.90 6.55 1.15
N TRP A 175 10.60 5.53 0.67
CA TRP A 175 11.98 5.67 0.18
C TRP A 175 12.09 6.64 -1.00
N GLY A 176 11.22 6.52 -2.01
CA GLY A 176 11.25 7.42 -3.17
C GLY A 176 11.05 8.89 -2.77
N VAL A 177 10.10 9.16 -1.87
CA VAL A 177 9.87 10.52 -1.35
C VAL A 177 11.06 11.01 -0.52
N GLY A 178 11.67 10.14 0.29
CA GLY A 178 12.88 10.48 1.04
C GLY A 178 14.04 10.86 0.14
N ALA A 179 14.30 10.06 -0.89
CA ALA A 179 15.39 10.27 -1.83
C ALA A 179 15.24 11.57 -2.62
N THR A 180 14.04 11.87 -3.13
CA THR A 180 13.78 13.14 -3.83
C THR A 180 13.92 14.34 -2.90
N THR A 181 13.44 14.25 -1.66
CA THR A 181 13.55 15.32 -0.67
C THR A 181 15.02 15.62 -0.33
N ALA A 182 15.83 14.58 -0.14
CA ALA A 182 17.25 14.74 0.12
C ALA A 182 18.01 15.36 -1.07
N MET A 183 17.67 14.94 -2.30
CA MET A 183 18.27 15.53 -3.49
C MET A 183 17.99 17.03 -3.60
N VAL A 184 16.74 17.45 -3.37
CA VAL A 184 16.37 18.87 -3.33
C VAL A 184 17.13 19.61 -2.22
N ALA A 185 17.21 19.03 -1.03
CA ALA A 185 17.94 19.64 0.09
C ALA A 185 19.43 19.85 -0.23
N VAL A 186 20.09 18.86 -0.85
CA VAL A 186 21.48 18.99 -1.31
C VAL A 186 21.61 20.06 -2.40
N THR A 187 20.71 20.09 -3.38
CA THR A 187 20.74 21.11 -4.43
C THR A 187 20.61 22.51 -3.85
N VAL A 188 19.67 22.73 -2.92
CA VAL A 188 19.50 24.02 -2.23
C VAL A 188 20.74 24.38 -1.43
N ALA A 189 21.34 23.43 -0.71
CA ALA A 189 22.58 23.65 0.04
C ALA A 189 23.74 24.05 -0.87
N LEU A 190 23.91 23.39 -2.02
CA LEU A 190 24.92 23.76 -3.01
C LEU A 190 24.66 25.16 -3.58
N VAL A 191 23.42 25.47 -3.98
CA VAL A 191 23.06 26.79 -4.49
C VAL A 191 23.34 27.87 -3.43
N ALA A 192 23.00 27.64 -2.16
CA ALA A 192 23.28 28.57 -1.08
C ALA A 192 24.79 28.77 -0.87
N LEU A 193 25.59 27.69 -0.93
CA LEU A 193 27.04 27.74 -0.81
C LEU A 193 27.69 28.56 -1.93
N PHE A 194 27.29 28.35 -3.18
CA PHE A 194 27.83 29.09 -4.33
C PHE A 194 27.28 30.51 -4.46
N SER A 195 26.06 30.77 -3.95
CA SER A 195 25.46 32.12 -3.98
C SER A 195 25.96 32.99 -2.82
N GLY A 196 26.29 32.39 -1.67
CA GLY A 196 26.87 33.09 -0.51
C GLY A 196 28.39 33.30 -0.60
N GLY A 197 29.09 32.52 -1.45
CA GLY A 197 30.54 32.55 -1.61
C GLY A 197 31.13 33.69 -2.46
N ILE A 198 30.32 34.64 -2.95
CA ILE A 198 30.81 35.84 -3.69
C ILE A 198 30.66 37.09 -2.81
N SER A 199 31.11 36.98 -1.56
CA SER A 199 31.44 38.13 -0.72
C SER A 199 32.71 37.82 0.07
N PHE A 200 33.80 37.56 -0.65
CA PHE A 200 35.14 37.86 -0.14
C PHE A 200 35.32 39.38 -0.23
N GLY A 201 34.74 40.10 0.73
CA GLY A 201 35.06 41.50 0.98
C GLY A 201 36.24 41.54 1.94
N GLY A 202 37.37 42.08 1.47
CA GLY A 202 38.59 42.32 2.23
C GLY A 202 39.84 42.06 1.41
#